data_AF-A0A9E8C3J0-F1
#
_entry.id   AF-A0A9E8C3J0-F1
#
_cell.length_a   1.000
_cell.length_b   1.000
_cell.length_c   1.000
_cell.angle_alpha   90.00
_cell.angle_beta   90.00
_cell.angle_gamma   90.00
#
_symmetry.space_group_name_H-M   'P 1'
#
loop_
_entity.id
_entity.type
_entity.pdbx_description
1 polymer ?
#
loop_
_entity_poly.entity_id
_entity_poly.type
_entity_poly.pdbx_seq_one_letter_code
_entity_poly.pdbx_strand_id
1 'polypeptide(L)'
;MTVTGNDGKKYTVDGSKSITLRPTWDELEQRVAKASNSLESGNAASAQKLVELADMKLSWDIDEGFRQFPAFAGTDDGDNKALTKSETFGFYCPATPNVIYGNRSMPDWNMTYATAAGVRHELSHHAIHMRCGTIEPEAVMQNGVNRTEGVTNSYAVKYMGANRALIQQSIDYAASTGHKQYRMDAFTDRAAERIHSGQCNAG
;
A
#
# COMPACT_ATOMS: atom_id res chain seq x y z
N MET A 1 12.89 12.86 -35.22
CA MET A 1 13.11 11.49 -34.68
C MET A 1 11.78 10.74 -34.67
N THR A 2 11.79 9.41 -34.61
CA THR A 2 10.56 8.61 -34.55
C THR A 2 10.51 7.87 -33.22
N VAL A 3 9.43 8.03 -32.46
CA VAL A 3 9.19 7.34 -31.18
C VAL A 3 8.00 6.40 -31.30
N THR A 4 8.02 5.29 -30.55
CA THR A 4 6.91 4.32 -30.55
C THR A 4 6.10 4.51 -29.29
N GLY A 5 4.79 4.73 -29.41
CA GLY A 5 3.89 4.85 -28.28
C GLY A 5 3.58 3.49 -27.65
N ASN A 6 2.99 3.52 -26.45
CA ASN A 6 2.52 2.31 -25.75
C ASN A 6 1.42 1.54 -26.52
N ASP A 7 0.81 2.17 -27.53
CA ASP A 7 -0.14 1.55 -28.47
C ASP A 7 0.55 0.89 -29.69
N GLY A 8 1.89 0.86 -29.71
CA GLY A 8 2.68 0.31 -30.81
C GLY A 8 2.77 1.22 -32.04
N LYS A 9 2.13 2.39 -32.05
CA LYS A 9 2.19 3.31 -33.19
C LYS A 9 3.48 4.11 -33.19
N LYS A 10 3.98 4.38 -34.39
CA LYS A 10 5.16 5.21 -34.61
C LYS A 10 4.73 6.66 -34.83
N TYR A 11 5.31 7.56 -34.03
CA TYR A 11 5.07 8.99 -34.08
C TYR A 11 6.35 9.69 -34.54
N THR A 12 6.22 10.53 -35.57
CA THR A 12 7.31 11.42 -36.00
C THR A 12 7.28 12.66 -35.11
N VAL A 13 8.36 12.89 -34.36
CA VAL A 13 8.52 14.05 -33.50
C VAL A 13 9.69 14.90 -33.99
N ASP A 14 9.50 16.21 -33.97
CA ASP A 14 10.42 17.21 -34.51
C ASP A 14 11.64 17.50 -33.61
N GLY A 15 11.66 16.92 -32.40
CA GLY A 15 12.72 17.13 -31.41
C GLY A 15 12.75 18.53 -30.80
N SER A 16 11.79 19.40 -31.13
CA SER A 16 11.71 20.78 -30.65
C SER A 16 11.02 20.90 -29.29
N LYS A 17 10.24 19.87 -28.92
CA LYS A 17 9.49 19.78 -27.65
C LYS A 17 9.89 18.51 -26.90
N SER A 18 10.32 18.66 -25.66
CA SER A 18 10.47 17.54 -24.73
C SER A 18 9.17 17.34 -23.95
N ILE A 19 8.79 16.07 -23.77
CA ILE A 19 7.74 15.64 -22.85
C ILE A 19 8.37 14.66 -21.88
N THR A 20 8.30 14.97 -20.60
CA THR A 20 8.73 14.04 -19.56
C THR A 20 7.59 13.04 -19.34
N LEU A 21 7.81 11.79 -19.74
CA LEU A 21 6.87 10.72 -19.40
C LEU A 21 6.88 10.50 -17.89
N ARG A 22 5.70 10.33 -17.30
CA ARG A 22 5.60 9.93 -15.90
C ARG A 22 6.17 8.52 -15.75
N PRO A 23 6.89 8.21 -14.66
CA PRO A 23 7.33 6.86 -14.38
C PRO A 23 6.13 5.90 -14.32
N THR A 24 6.36 4.67 -14.77
CA THR A 24 5.43 3.56 -14.59
C THR A 24 5.34 3.17 -13.12
N TRP A 25 4.25 2.47 -12.73
CA TRP A 25 4.15 1.94 -11.37
C TRP A 25 5.33 1.01 -11.03
N ASP A 26 5.76 0.14 -11.96
CA ASP A 26 6.89 -0.76 -11.72
C ASP A 26 8.19 0.00 -11.41
N GLU A 27 8.42 1.16 -12.03
CA GLU A 27 9.56 2.02 -11.73
C GLU A 27 9.44 2.68 -10.35
N LEU A 28 8.23 3.12 -9.97
CA LEU A 28 7.96 3.74 -8.66
C LEU A 28 8.06 2.71 -7.52
N GLU A 29 7.50 1.52 -7.71
CA GLU A 29 7.59 0.38 -6.81
C GLU A 29 9.05 0.04 -6.50
N GLN A 30 9.90 -0.07 -7.53
CA GLN A 30 11.33 -0.34 -7.33
C GLN A 30 12.06 0.77 -6.55
N ARG A 31 11.65 2.04 -6.72
CA ARG A 31 12.23 3.16 -5.95
C ARG A 31 11.87 3.02 -4.47
N VAL A 32 10.60 2.76 -4.17
CA VAL A 32 10.13 2.52 -2.80
C VAL A 32 10.85 1.33 -2.19
N ALA A 33 10.89 0.20 -2.91
CA ALA A 33 11.51 -1.05 -2.44
C ALA A 33 12.96 -0.85 -1.99
N LYS A 34 13.75 -0.12 -2.78
CA LYS A 34 15.18 0.13 -2.53
C LYS A 34 15.46 1.24 -1.52
N ALA A 35 14.46 2.02 -1.14
CA ALA A 35 14.63 3.15 -0.25
C ALA A 35 15.06 2.69 1.17
N SER A 36 15.85 3.52 1.86
CA SER A 36 16.13 3.35 3.28
C SER A 36 14.84 3.45 4.10
N ASN A 37 14.80 2.83 5.28
CA ASN A 37 13.73 3.05 6.26
C ASN A 37 13.87 4.39 6.99
N SER A 38 15.05 5.01 6.96
CA SER A 38 15.34 6.35 7.47
C SER A 38 15.84 7.19 6.30
N LEU A 39 14.91 7.93 5.68
CA LEU A 39 15.19 8.81 4.54
C LEU A 39 15.46 10.25 5.01
N GLU A 40 14.86 10.62 6.14
CA GLU A 40 14.93 11.96 6.72
C GLU A 40 15.03 11.86 8.25
N SER A 41 15.32 13.00 8.90
CA SER A 41 15.31 13.09 10.36
C SER A 41 13.89 12.90 10.91
N GLY A 42 13.67 11.76 11.56
CA GLY A 42 12.39 11.41 12.17
C GLY A 42 11.47 10.60 11.26
N ASN A 43 10.59 9.81 11.88
CA ASN A 43 9.81 8.82 11.15
C ASN A 43 8.72 9.45 10.28
N ALA A 44 8.10 10.55 10.72
CA ALA A 44 7.07 11.24 9.93
C ALA A 44 7.64 11.85 8.63
N ALA A 45 8.85 12.44 8.69
CA ALA A 45 9.53 12.96 7.51
C ALA A 45 9.98 11.83 6.58
N SER A 46 10.50 10.73 7.14
CA SER A 46 10.86 9.55 6.36
C SER A 46 9.64 8.91 5.68
N ALA A 47 8.50 8.86 6.37
CA ALA A 47 7.22 8.38 5.85
C ALA A 47 6.73 9.24 4.69
N GLN A 48 6.69 10.56 4.87
CA GLN A 48 6.40 11.52 3.80
C GLN A 48 7.29 11.27 2.59
N LYS A 49 8.61 11.14 2.81
CA LYS A 49 9.55 10.95 1.72
C LYS A 49 9.35 9.63 0.97
N LEU A 50 8.97 8.58 1.69
CA LEU A 50 8.70 7.27 1.10
C LEU A 50 7.45 7.30 0.21
N VAL A 51 6.40 8.02 0.61
CA VAL A 51 5.20 8.22 -0.22
C VAL A 51 5.52 9.07 -1.46
N GLU A 52 6.36 10.10 -1.33
CA GLU A 52 6.81 10.91 -2.48
C GLU A 52 7.61 10.09 -3.52
N LEU A 53 8.38 9.08 -3.08
CA LEU A 53 9.07 8.18 -4.01
C LEU A 53 8.11 7.39 -4.90
N ALA A 54 6.86 7.21 -4.45
CA ALA A 54 5.77 6.60 -5.19
C ALA A 54 4.95 7.61 -6.02
N ASP A 55 5.38 8.88 -6.13
CA ASP A 55 4.62 9.98 -6.76
C ASP A 55 3.24 10.22 -6.10
N MET A 56 3.15 9.93 -4.79
CA MET A 56 1.94 10.07 -3.98
C MET A 56 2.12 11.13 -2.90
N LYS A 57 1.02 11.46 -2.20
CA LYS A 57 0.99 12.38 -1.06
C LYS A 57 0.63 11.65 0.23
N LEU A 58 1.34 11.94 1.32
CA LEU A 58 0.90 11.59 2.67
C LEU A 58 0.11 12.77 3.26
N SER A 59 -1.19 12.58 3.47
CA SER A 59 -2.04 13.53 4.16
C SER A 59 -2.11 13.18 5.65
N TRP A 60 -1.97 14.18 6.51
CA TRP A 60 -2.15 14.01 7.95
C TRP A 60 -3.57 14.37 8.42
N ASP A 61 -4.45 14.76 7.50
CA ASP A 61 -5.88 14.96 7.77
C ASP A 61 -6.62 13.62 7.58
N ILE A 62 -6.54 12.77 8.60
CA ILE A 62 -7.22 11.48 8.57
C ILE A 62 -8.76 11.63 8.54
N ASP A 63 -9.30 12.73 9.05
CA ASP A 63 -10.74 13.00 9.00
C ASP A 63 -11.22 13.24 7.57
N GLU A 64 -10.40 13.88 6.73
CA GLU A 64 -10.63 13.93 5.30
C GLU A 64 -10.70 12.53 4.70
N GLY A 65 -9.76 11.65 5.05
CA GLY A 65 -9.77 10.27 4.57
C GLY A 65 -11.09 9.57 4.88
N PHE A 66 -11.57 9.62 6.12
CA PHE A 66 -12.82 8.97 6.52
C PHE A 66 -14.05 9.58 5.84
N ARG A 67 -14.01 10.87 5.47
CA ARG A 67 -15.05 11.50 4.63
C ARG A 67 -15.01 11.01 3.18
N GLN A 68 -13.81 10.83 2.62
CA GLN A 68 -13.62 10.36 1.24
C GLN A 68 -13.89 8.86 1.08
N PHE A 69 -13.65 8.07 2.14
CA PHE A 69 -13.87 6.63 2.13
C PHE A 69 -14.56 6.13 3.41
N PRO A 70 -15.88 6.40 3.57
CA PRO A 70 -16.63 6.00 4.76
C PRO A 70 -16.68 4.48 4.98
N ALA A 71 -16.54 3.70 3.90
CA ALA A 71 -16.53 2.24 3.94
C ALA A 71 -15.25 1.64 4.56
N PHE A 72 -14.20 2.45 4.79
CA PHE A 72 -12.93 1.98 5.36
C PHE A 72 -13.08 1.33 6.75
N ALA A 73 -14.08 1.71 7.53
CA ALA A 73 -14.23 1.23 8.91
C ALA A 73 -14.36 -0.30 9.04
N GLY A 74 -14.56 -1.02 7.93
CA GLY A 74 -14.78 -2.46 7.93
C GLY A 74 -16.09 -2.82 8.64
N THR A 75 -16.35 -4.11 8.72
CA THR A 75 -17.50 -4.66 9.46
C THR A 75 -16.97 -5.69 10.45
N ASP A 76 -17.42 -5.63 11.71
CA ASP A 76 -17.16 -6.68 12.69
C ASP A 76 -17.72 -8.01 12.17
N ASP A 77 -16.86 -9.01 11.93
CA ASP A 77 -17.26 -10.34 11.43
C ASP A 77 -17.05 -11.47 12.47
N GLY A 78 -16.80 -11.09 13.73
CA GLY A 78 -16.60 -12.00 14.87
C GLY A 78 -15.16 -12.49 15.04
N ASP A 79 -14.41 -12.66 13.96
CA ASP A 79 -12.97 -12.99 13.99
C ASP A 79 -12.06 -11.77 13.80
N ASN A 80 -12.60 -10.72 13.16
CA ASN A 80 -11.94 -9.44 12.91
C ASN A 80 -12.81 -8.29 13.42
N LYS A 81 -12.24 -7.52 14.34
CA LYS A 81 -12.85 -6.28 14.80
C LYS A 81 -12.69 -5.18 13.72
N ALA A 82 -13.76 -4.43 13.45
CA ALA A 82 -13.78 -3.19 12.69
C ALA A 82 -12.80 -2.19 13.31
N LEU A 83 -12.00 -1.53 12.47
CA LEU A 83 -11.01 -0.57 12.93
C LEU A 83 -11.70 0.73 13.36
N THR A 84 -11.43 1.16 14.59
CA THR A 84 -11.75 2.54 14.98
C THR A 84 -10.68 3.49 14.48
N LYS A 85 -11.02 4.77 14.34
CA LYS A 85 -10.03 5.83 14.03
C LYS A 85 -8.86 5.83 15.02
N SER A 86 -9.10 5.56 16.30
CA SER A 86 -8.04 5.48 17.32
C SER A 86 -7.09 4.30 17.15
N GLU A 87 -7.52 3.24 16.47
CA GLU A 87 -6.74 2.03 16.19
C GLU A 87 -6.12 2.05 14.78
N THR A 88 -6.50 3.01 13.94
CA THR A 88 -6.03 3.15 12.57
C THR A 88 -4.68 3.86 12.55
N PHE A 89 -3.63 3.18 12.08
CA PHE A 89 -2.35 3.81 11.78
C PHE A 89 -2.55 4.77 10.60
N GLY A 90 -2.90 4.26 9.44
CA GLY A 90 -3.21 5.06 8.27
C GLY A 90 -4.00 4.20 7.31
N PHE A 91 -4.35 4.76 6.16
CA PHE A 91 -4.94 3.98 5.10
C PHE A 91 -4.74 4.59 3.72
N TYR A 92 -4.67 3.70 2.75
CA TYR A 92 -4.90 4.00 1.34
C TYR A 92 -6.39 4.08 1.00
N CYS A 93 -6.75 5.03 0.14
CA CYS A 93 -8.12 5.21 -0.34
C CYS A 93 -8.17 5.11 -1.88
N PRO A 94 -8.90 4.15 -2.46
CA PRO A 94 -9.08 4.05 -3.91
C PRO A 94 -9.75 5.28 -4.55
N ALA A 95 -10.59 6.00 -3.80
CA ALA A 95 -11.26 7.22 -4.29
C ALA A 95 -10.32 8.44 -4.38
N THR A 96 -9.21 8.43 -3.62
CA THR A 96 -8.12 9.41 -3.72
C THR A 96 -6.81 8.68 -3.99
N PRO A 97 -6.65 8.07 -5.18
CA PRO A 97 -5.69 6.99 -5.42
C PRO A 97 -4.22 7.40 -5.36
N ASN A 98 -3.92 8.69 -5.21
CA ASN A 98 -2.56 9.23 -5.03
C ASN A 98 -2.33 9.76 -3.61
N VAL A 99 -3.16 9.40 -2.63
CA VAL A 99 -3.10 9.87 -1.25
C VAL A 99 -3.11 8.69 -0.28
N ILE A 100 -2.21 8.73 0.69
CA ILE A 100 -2.27 7.93 1.92
C ILE A 100 -2.66 8.88 3.05
N TYR A 101 -3.62 8.48 3.89
CA TYR A 101 -3.99 9.23 5.08
C TYR A 101 -3.30 8.64 6.30
N GLY A 102 -2.41 9.38 6.94
CA GLY A 102 -1.72 8.96 8.16
C GLY A 102 -2.35 9.54 9.43
N ASN A 103 -2.35 8.78 10.52
CA ASN A 103 -2.91 9.17 11.81
C ASN A 103 -1.84 9.57 12.82
N ARG A 104 -1.47 10.86 12.85
CA ARG A 104 -0.52 11.35 13.88
C ARG A 104 -1.09 11.32 15.30
N SER A 105 -2.39 11.13 15.45
CA SER A 105 -3.05 11.08 16.76
C SER A 105 -3.01 9.69 17.39
N MET A 106 -2.55 8.67 16.67
CA MET A 106 -2.38 7.32 17.20
C MET A 106 -1.24 7.30 18.25
N PRO A 107 -1.48 6.78 19.47
CA PRO A 107 -0.42 6.51 20.43
C PRO A 107 0.67 5.65 19.79
N ASP A 108 1.94 5.95 20.08
CA ASP A 108 3.10 5.20 19.57
C ASP A 108 3.23 5.09 18.05
N TRP A 109 2.58 5.97 17.28
CA TRP A 109 2.80 6.18 15.83
C TRP A 109 4.29 6.24 15.46
N ASN A 110 5.10 6.74 16.39
CA ASN A 110 6.53 6.97 16.23
C ASN A 110 7.43 5.84 16.79
N MET A 111 6.89 4.80 17.43
CA MET A 111 7.68 3.83 18.22
C MET A 111 7.42 2.35 17.92
N THR A 112 6.18 1.93 17.66
CA THR A 112 5.86 0.48 17.69
C THR A 112 5.71 -0.16 16.31
N TYR A 113 5.66 0.67 15.28
CA TYR A 113 5.63 0.30 13.87
C TYR A 113 6.53 1.30 13.19
N ALA A 114 7.73 0.92 12.70
CA ALA A 114 8.53 1.91 12.00
C ALA A 114 7.66 2.47 10.88
N THR A 115 7.46 3.78 10.86
CA THR A 115 6.48 4.42 9.98
C THR A 115 6.74 4.07 8.50
N ALA A 116 7.99 3.71 8.16
CA ALA A 116 8.36 3.14 6.86
C ALA A 116 7.68 1.78 6.54
N ALA A 117 7.58 0.85 7.50
CA ALA A 117 6.89 -0.42 7.32
C ALA A 117 5.38 -0.19 7.10
N GLY A 118 4.80 0.75 7.84
CA GLY A 118 3.41 1.17 7.68
C GLY A 118 3.06 1.82 6.38
N VAL A 119 3.86 2.80 6.01
CA VAL A 119 3.69 3.42 4.70
C VAL A 119 3.88 2.39 3.59
N ARG A 120 4.80 1.43 3.70
CA ARG A 120 4.94 0.36 2.70
C ARG A 120 3.75 -0.57 2.64
N HIS A 121 3.06 -0.81 3.76
CA HIS A 121 1.78 -1.50 3.76
C HIS A 121 0.75 -0.70 2.96
N GLU A 122 0.54 0.58 3.24
CA GLU A 122 -0.44 1.39 2.50
C GLU A 122 -0.09 1.57 1.02
N LEU A 123 1.20 1.72 0.71
CA LEU A 123 1.69 1.72 -0.68
C LEU A 123 1.48 0.37 -1.37
N SER A 124 1.40 -0.74 -0.62
CA SER A 124 1.07 -2.06 -1.17
C SER A 124 -0.40 -2.17 -1.54
N HIS A 125 -1.31 -1.57 -0.76
CA HIS A 125 -2.72 -1.43 -1.19
C HIS A 125 -2.80 -0.66 -2.51
N HIS A 126 -2.06 0.45 -2.63
CA HIS A 126 -1.96 1.17 -3.89
C HIS A 126 -1.38 0.31 -5.02
N ALA A 127 -0.31 -0.46 -4.76
CA ALA A 127 0.30 -1.36 -5.74
C ALA A 127 -0.70 -2.38 -6.29
N ILE A 128 -1.47 -3.02 -5.39
CA ILE A 128 -2.52 -3.97 -5.74
C ILE A 128 -3.59 -3.28 -6.58
N HIS A 129 -4.03 -2.08 -6.19
CA HIS A 129 -4.99 -1.29 -6.97
C HIS A 129 -4.48 -0.96 -8.37
N MET A 130 -3.22 -0.53 -8.51
CA MET A 130 -2.65 -0.19 -9.82
C MET A 130 -2.53 -1.42 -10.73
N ARG A 131 -2.29 -2.60 -10.17
CA ARG A 131 -2.19 -3.86 -10.94
C ARG A 131 -3.55 -4.46 -11.29
N CYS A 132 -4.51 -4.39 -10.36
CA CYS A 132 -5.75 -5.15 -10.45
C CYS A 132 -7.02 -4.29 -10.64
N GLY A 133 -6.93 -2.97 -10.61
CA GLY A 133 -8.08 -2.07 -10.69
C GLY A 133 -8.96 -2.05 -9.43
N THR A 134 -8.55 -2.76 -8.37
CA THR A 134 -9.20 -2.78 -7.05
C THR A 134 -8.18 -3.15 -5.98
N ILE A 135 -8.42 -2.76 -4.73
CA ILE A 135 -7.63 -3.20 -3.57
C ILE A 135 -8.02 -4.61 -3.09
N GLU A 136 -9.21 -5.10 -3.47
CA GLU A 136 -9.72 -6.43 -3.08
C GLU A 136 -9.94 -7.34 -4.31
N PRO A 137 -8.89 -7.68 -5.09
CA PRO A 137 -9.05 -8.56 -6.24
C PRO A 137 -9.38 -9.98 -5.77
N GLU A 138 -10.05 -10.79 -6.60
CA GLU A 138 -10.46 -12.16 -6.23
C GLU A 138 -9.30 -13.03 -5.72
N ALA A 139 -8.07 -12.76 -6.15
CA ALA A 139 -6.86 -13.43 -5.68
C ALA A 139 -6.62 -13.33 -4.15
N VAL A 140 -7.22 -12.35 -3.47
CA VAL A 140 -7.13 -12.21 -1.99
C VAL A 140 -8.19 -13.04 -1.25
N MET A 141 -9.12 -13.66 -1.95
CA MET A 141 -10.19 -14.44 -1.33
C MET A 141 -9.72 -15.87 -1.05
N GLN A 142 -9.83 -16.31 0.20
CA GLN A 142 -9.55 -17.67 0.62
C GLN A 142 -10.81 -18.30 1.21
N ASN A 143 -11.40 -19.29 0.53
CA ASN A 143 -12.60 -19.98 1.01
C ASN A 143 -13.76 -19.01 1.39
N GLY A 144 -13.94 -17.94 0.61
CA GLY A 144 -14.95 -16.91 0.89
C GLY A 144 -14.54 -15.87 1.94
N VAL A 145 -13.36 -16.00 2.54
CA VAL A 145 -12.80 -15.02 3.49
C VAL A 145 -11.91 -14.03 2.75
N ASN A 146 -12.13 -12.74 2.97
CA ASN A 146 -11.29 -11.66 2.44
C ASN A 146 -9.98 -11.61 3.23
N ARG A 147 -8.85 -11.80 2.54
CA ARG A 147 -7.50 -11.77 3.13
C ARG A 147 -6.68 -10.56 2.72
N THR A 148 -7.32 -9.50 2.23
CA THR A 148 -6.66 -8.29 1.67
C THR A 148 -5.53 -7.80 2.56
N GLU A 149 -5.78 -7.53 3.84
CA GLU A 149 -4.77 -6.99 4.76
C GLU A 149 -3.53 -7.88 4.94
N GLY A 150 -3.74 -9.19 5.05
CA GLY A 150 -2.65 -10.17 5.12
C GLY A 150 -1.86 -10.26 3.81
N VAL A 151 -2.55 -10.20 2.66
CA VAL A 151 -1.92 -10.14 1.33
C VAL A 151 -1.12 -8.85 1.16
N THR A 152 -1.65 -7.72 1.59
CA THR A 152 -0.97 -6.42 1.59
C THR A 152 0.29 -6.46 2.44
N ASN A 153 0.27 -7.07 3.63
CA ASN A 153 1.48 -7.30 4.43
C ASN A 153 2.51 -8.18 3.70
N SER A 154 2.09 -9.30 3.10
CA SER A 154 2.96 -10.17 2.31
C SER A 154 3.59 -9.41 1.12
N TYR A 155 2.79 -8.59 0.42
CA TYR A 155 3.26 -7.75 -0.68
C TYR A 155 4.27 -6.71 -0.21
N ALA A 156 3.99 -6.05 0.93
CA ALA A 156 4.86 -5.02 1.50
C ALA A 156 6.25 -5.58 1.81
N VAL A 157 6.32 -6.78 2.40
CA VAL A 157 7.58 -7.45 2.71
C VAL A 157 8.31 -7.90 1.44
N LYS A 158 7.60 -8.52 0.50
CA LYS A 158 8.22 -9.15 -0.68
C LYS A 158 8.68 -8.15 -1.75
N TYR A 159 7.87 -7.12 -1.99
CA TYR A 159 8.03 -6.25 -3.16
C TYR A 159 8.24 -4.79 -2.80
N MET A 160 7.71 -4.35 -1.66
CA MET A 160 7.88 -2.96 -1.23
C MET A 160 9.02 -2.77 -0.27
N GLY A 161 9.82 -3.79 0.07
CA GLY A 161 11.00 -3.70 0.96
C GLY A 161 10.69 -3.41 2.44
N ALA A 162 9.47 -3.69 2.90
CA ALA A 162 9.12 -3.54 4.30
C ALA A 162 9.92 -4.51 5.18
N ASN A 163 10.34 -4.05 6.36
CA ASN A 163 11.04 -4.90 7.30
C ASN A 163 10.08 -5.95 7.89
N ARG A 164 10.32 -7.23 7.58
CA ARG A 164 9.49 -8.35 8.03
C ARG A 164 9.31 -8.42 9.55
N ALA A 165 10.35 -8.13 10.34
CA ALA A 165 10.25 -8.19 11.80
C ALA A 165 9.32 -7.11 12.35
N LEU A 166 9.33 -5.91 11.76
CA LEU A 166 8.46 -4.81 12.16
C LEU A 166 7.01 -5.04 11.70
N ILE A 167 6.82 -5.61 10.52
CA ILE A 167 5.49 -6.07 10.07
C ILE A 167 4.96 -7.14 11.02
N GLN A 168 5.78 -8.14 11.40
CA GLN A 168 5.36 -9.18 12.33
C GLN A 168 4.99 -8.61 13.71
N GLN A 169 5.79 -7.69 14.25
CA GLN A 169 5.46 -7.01 15.51
C GLN A 169 4.10 -6.30 15.45
N SER A 170 3.80 -5.63 14.32
CA SER A 170 2.50 -4.99 14.10
C SER A 170 1.37 -6.01 14.02
N ILE A 171 1.57 -7.13 13.33
CA ILE A 171 0.61 -8.24 13.25
C ILE A 171 0.32 -8.81 14.64
N ASP A 172 1.35 -9.04 15.45
CA ASP A 172 1.20 -9.61 16.79
C ASP A 172 0.45 -8.65 17.71
N TYR A 173 0.75 -7.35 17.63
CA TYR A 173 0.01 -6.31 18.35
C TYR A 173 -1.46 -6.24 17.91
N ALA A 174 -1.72 -6.15 16.60
CA ALA A 174 -3.06 -6.10 16.03
C ALA A 174 -3.88 -7.35 16.41
N ALA A 175 -3.27 -8.54 16.38
CA ALA A 175 -3.92 -9.77 16.78
C ALA A 175 -4.28 -9.78 18.28
N SER A 176 -3.45 -9.16 19.13
CA SER A 176 -3.72 -9.04 20.58
C SER A 176 -4.94 -8.18 20.90
N THR A 177 -5.35 -7.30 19.96
CA THR A 177 -6.53 -6.43 20.09
C THR A 177 -7.71 -6.87 19.21
N GLY A 178 -7.65 -8.06 18.62
CA GLY A 178 -8.75 -8.65 17.85
C GLY A 178 -8.75 -8.37 16.35
N HIS A 179 -7.64 -7.87 15.79
CA HIS A 179 -7.49 -7.63 14.35
C HIS A 179 -6.61 -8.71 13.69
N LYS A 180 -7.16 -9.91 13.49
CA LYS A 180 -6.42 -11.06 12.94
C LYS A 180 -6.26 -10.99 11.42
N GLN A 181 -6.98 -10.11 10.73
CA GLN A 181 -6.97 -9.98 9.26
C GLN A 181 -5.58 -9.64 8.69
N TYR A 182 -4.70 -9.04 9.49
CA TYR A 182 -3.34 -8.65 9.10
C TYR A 182 -2.35 -9.82 9.00
N ARG A 183 -2.72 -11.03 9.45
CA ARG A 183 -1.81 -12.17 9.49
C ARG A 183 -1.35 -12.60 8.10
N MET A 184 -0.04 -12.70 7.96
CA MET A 184 0.60 -13.34 6.81
C MET A 184 0.69 -14.85 7.00
N ASP A 185 0.45 -15.60 5.94
CA ASP A 185 0.64 -17.03 5.86
C ASP A 185 1.02 -17.46 4.43
N ALA A 186 1.14 -18.77 4.20
CA ALA A 186 1.51 -19.29 2.88
C ALA A 186 0.47 -18.97 1.79
N PHE A 187 -0.80 -18.75 2.14
CA PHE A 187 -1.79 -18.29 1.18
C PHE A 187 -1.53 -16.82 0.81
N THR A 188 -1.40 -15.93 1.80
CA THR A 188 -1.22 -14.51 1.53
C THR A 188 0.07 -14.23 0.75
N ASP A 189 1.13 -14.99 1.03
CA ASP A 189 2.40 -14.93 0.31
C ASP A 189 2.26 -15.32 -1.16
N ARG A 190 1.48 -16.36 -1.47
CA ARG A 190 1.22 -16.78 -2.86
C ARG A 190 0.28 -15.82 -3.57
N ALA A 191 -0.73 -15.30 -2.89
CA ALA A 191 -1.63 -14.31 -3.47
C ALA A 191 -0.88 -13.03 -3.84
N ALA A 192 0.05 -12.57 -2.99
CA ALA A 192 0.91 -11.42 -3.29
C ALA A 192 1.80 -11.66 -4.53
N GLU A 193 2.37 -12.86 -4.69
CA GLU A 193 3.13 -13.24 -5.90
C GLU A 193 2.28 -13.20 -7.16
N ARG A 194 1.06 -13.77 -7.08
CA ARG A 194 0.12 -13.77 -8.20
C ARG A 194 -0.25 -12.35 -8.60
N ILE A 195 -0.64 -11.51 -7.66
CA ILE A 195 -0.97 -10.10 -7.92
C ILE A 195 0.22 -9.34 -8.51
N HIS A 196 1.43 -9.54 -7.98
CA HIS A 196 2.65 -8.92 -8.52
C HIS A 196 2.87 -9.30 -10.00
N SER A 197 2.59 -10.55 -10.35
CA SER A 197 2.63 -11.05 -11.74
C SER A 197 1.43 -10.67 -12.62
N GLY A 198 0.48 -9.86 -12.11
CA GLY A 198 -0.72 -9.43 -12.82
C GLY A 198 -1.89 -10.42 -12.80
N GLN A 199 -1.81 -11.47 -11.98
CA GLN A 199 -2.88 -12.47 -11.82
C GLN A 199 -3.82 -12.07 -10.67
N CYS A 200 -4.85 -11.31 -11.00
CA CYS A 200 -5.78 -10.74 -10.02
C CYS A 200 -7.00 -11.63 -9.71
N ASN A 201 -7.25 -12.66 -10.51
CA ASN A 201 -8.40 -13.55 -10.33
C ASN A 201 -8.11 -14.64 -9.28
N ALA A 202 -9.14 -15.35 -8.82
CA ALA A 202 -8.94 -16.56 -8.03
C ALA A 202 -8.01 -17.56 -8.76
N GLY A 203 -7.23 -18.32 -8.01
CA GLY A 203 -6.22 -19.27 -8.51
C GLY A 203 -6.62 -20.71 -8.31
#